data_AF-A0A1Q7GXY2-F1
#
_entry.id   AF-A0A1Q7GXY2-F1
#
_cell.length_a   1.000
_cell.length_b   1.000
_cell.length_c   1.000
_cell.angle_alpha   90.00
_cell.angle_beta   90.00
_cell.angle_gamma   90.00
#
_symmetry.space_group_name_H-M   'P 1'
#
loop_
_entity.id
_entity.type
_entity.pdbx_description
1 polymer ?
#
loop_
_entity_poly.entity_id
_entity_poly.type
_entity_poly.pdbx_seq_one_letter_code
_entity_poly.pdbx_strand_id
1 'polypeptide(L)'
;MKRVYVGVLVVLLVVMAFVAGGYAAAKSYQFTGVVKAVDSGTLTVEKSAKETWQFDLASDTKGGKPKVGDKVTVYYKMIATEIEMKPATTAATKKK
;
A
#
# COMPACT_ATOMS: atom_id res chain seq x y z
N MET A 1 -46.54 -12.71 -4.32
CA MET A 1 -45.45 -12.80 -5.32
C MET A 1 -44.70 -11.49 -5.50
N LYS A 2 -45.32 -10.40 -5.98
CA LYS A 2 -44.63 -9.09 -6.18
C LYS A 2 -43.87 -8.55 -4.95
N ARG A 3 -44.46 -8.67 -3.75
CA ARG A 3 -43.84 -8.25 -2.47
C ARG A 3 -42.60 -9.08 -2.08
N VAL A 4 -42.56 -10.35 -2.47
CA VAL A 4 -41.43 -11.25 -2.21
C VAL A 4 -40.27 -10.90 -3.15
N TYR A 5 -40.54 -10.62 -4.42
CA TYR A 5 -39.53 -10.16 -5.37
C TYR A 5 -38.91 -8.81 -4.99
N VAL A 6 -39.72 -7.88 -4.47
CA VAL A 6 -39.21 -6.60 -3.96
C VAL A 6 -38.32 -6.81 -2.73
N GLY A 7 -38.71 -7.70 -1.81
CA GLY A 7 -37.87 -8.05 -0.65
C GLY A 7 -36.53 -8.67 -1.06
N VAL A 8 -36.54 -9.62 -2.01
CA VAL A 8 -35.31 -10.25 -2.52
C VAL A 8 -34.41 -9.22 -3.21
N LEU A 9 -34.97 -8.32 -4.02
CA LEU A 9 -34.19 -7.29 -4.74
C LEU A 9 -33.57 -6.28 -3.78
N VAL A 10 -34.27 -5.89 -2.71
CA VAL A 10 -33.73 -5.01 -1.66
C VAL A 10 -32.58 -5.70 -0.91
N VAL A 11 -32.72 -6.97 -0.53
CA VAL A 11 -31.64 -7.72 0.12
C VAL A 11 -30.42 -7.83 -0.80
N LEU A 12 -30.63 -8.08 -2.10
CA LEU A 12 -29.56 -8.21 -3.08
C LEU A 12 -28.79 -6.88 -3.27
N LEU A 13 -29.51 -5.74 -3.29
CA LEU A 13 -28.90 -4.41 -3.33
C LEU A 13 -28.11 -4.07 -2.06
N VAL A 14 -28.61 -4.47 -0.88
CA VAL A 14 -27.90 -4.26 0.39
C VAL A 14 -26.61 -5.09 0.44
N VAL A 15 -26.64 -6.34 -0.02
CA VAL A 15 -25.43 -7.17 -0.12
C VAL A 15 -24.41 -6.55 -1.08
N MET A 16 -24.85 -6.07 -2.26
CA MET A 16 -23.95 -5.39 -3.21
C MET A 16 -23.34 -4.11 -2.63
N ALA A 17 -24.11 -3.32 -1.87
CA ALA A 17 -23.61 -2.11 -1.22
C ALA A 17 -22.54 -2.42 -0.15
N PHE A 18 -22.68 -3.52 0.58
CA PHE A 18 -21.68 -3.96 1.57
C PHE A 18 -20.37 -4.45 0.94
N VAL A 19 -20.43 -5.06 -0.25
CA VAL A 19 -19.22 -5.48 -0.99
C VAL A 19 -18.43 -4.27 -1.51
N ALA A 20 -19.11 -3.17 -1.85
CA ALA A 20 -18.47 -1.95 -2.34
C ALA A 20 -17.81 -1.09 -1.23
N GLY A 21 -18.29 -1.20 0.02
CA GLY A 21 -17.84 -0.37 1.15
C GLY A 21 -16.54 -0.78 1.84
N GLY A 22 -15.94 -1.93 1.47
CA GLY A 22 -14.80 -2.53 2.20
C GLY A 22 -13.42 -1.95 1.89
N TYR A 23 -13.26 -1.13 0.86
CA TYR A 23 -11.97 -0.52 0.52
C TYR A 23 -11.93 0.93 0.97
N ALA A 24 -11.69 1.16 2.26
CA ALA A 24 -11.05 2.41 2.67
C ALA A 24 -9.73 2.48 1.87
N ALA A 25 -9.69 3.35 0.85
CA ALA A 25 -8.59 3.40 -0.09
C ALA A 25 -7.32 3.85 0.63
N ALA A 26 -6.53 2.88 1.12
CA ALA A 26 -5.20 3.13 1.66
C ALA A 26 -4.42 3.97 0.65
N LYS A 27 -3.85 5.08 1.11
CA LYS A 27 -3.17 6.05 0.26
C LYS A 27 -2.11 5.31 -0.55
N SER A 28 -2.27 5.37 -1.86
CA SER A 28 -1.37 4.72 -2.82
C SER A 28 -0.41 5.77 -3.35
N TYR A 29 0.84 5.39 -3.46
CA TYR A 29 1.96 6.24 -3.87
C TYR A 29 2.57 5.69 -5.14
N GLN A 30 3.36 6.52 -5.82
CA GLN A 30 4.09 6.14 -7.00
C GLN A 30 5.55 6.61 -6.93
N PHE A 31 6.46 5.76 -7.37
CA PHE A 31 7.88 6.06 -7.49
C PHE A 31 8.37 5.66 -8.87
N THR A 32 8.95 6.60 -9.63
CA THR A 32 9.47 6.32 -10.98
C THR A 32 10.97 6.45 -11.00
N GLY A 33 11.66 5.42 -11.49
CA GLY A 33 13.12 5.40 -11.56
C GLY A 33 13.64 4.23 -12.41
N VAL A 34 14.95 4.00 -12.33
CA VAL A 34 15.64 2.93 -13.04
C VAL A 34 15.93 1.78 -12.09
N VAL A 35 15.65 0.55 -12.51
CA VAL A 35 15.92 -0.65 -11.71
C VAL A 35 17.43 -0.86 -11.59
N LYS A 36 17.92 -0.99 -10.37
CA LYS A 36 19.34 -1.24 -10.07
C LYS A 36 19.61 -2.68 -9.66
N ALA A 37 18.65 -3.33 -8.99
CA ALA A 37 18.75 -4.72 -8.59
C ALA A 37 17.36 -5.37 -8.55
N VAL A 38 17.34 -6.68 -8.81
CA VAL A 38 16.17 -7.54 -8.72
C VAL A 38 16.63 -8.81 -8.03
N ASP A 39 16.18 -9.02 -6.80
CA ASP A 39 16.52 -10.19 -6.01
C ASP A 39 15.24 -11.02 -5.74
N SER A 40 15.38 -12.14 -5.04
CA SER A 40 14.26 -13.04 -4.73
C SER A 40 13.27 -12.40 -3.76
N GLY A 41 12.34 -11.61 -4.30
CA GLY A 41 11.27 -10.95 -3.55
C GLY A 41 11.49 -9.47 -3.30
N THR A 42 12.54 -8.84 -3.85
CA THR A 42 12.76 -7.39 -3.71
C THR A 42 13.12 -6.73 -5.04
N LEU A 43 12.79 -5.45 -5.15
CA LEU A 43 13.08 -4.61 -6.32
C LEU A 43 13.70 -3.29 -5.86
N THR A 44 14.91 -3.00 -6.33
CA THR A 44 15.60 -1.74 -6.03
C THR A 44 15.53 -0.79 -7.21
N VAL A 45 14.97 0.40 -6.99
CA VAL A 45 14.74 1.43 -8.00
C VAL A 45 15.40 2.74 -7.58
N GLU A 46 16.17 3.33 -8.49
CA GLU A 46 16.88 4.60 -8.28
C GLU A 46 16.27 5.68 -9.16
N LYS A 47 15.81 6.77 -8.55
CA LYS A 47 15.37 7.97 -9.27
C LYS A 47 16.52 8.96 -9.48
N SER A 48 17.43 9.03 -8.52
CA SER A 48 18.69 9.78 -8.61
C SER A 48 19.74 9.17 -7.68
N ALA A 49 21.00 9.57 -7.79
CA ALA A 49 22.08 9.06 -6.95
C ALA A 49 21.87 9.27 -5.43
N LYS A 50 20.93 10.13 -5.02
CA LYS A 50 20.58 10.38 -3.61
C LYS A 50 19.22 9.81 -3.20
N GLU A 51 18.48 9.21 -4.14
CA GLU A 51 17.11 8.76 -3.92
C GLU A 51 16.92 7.37 -4.56
N THR A 52 17.26 6.36 -3.78
CA THR A 52 17.13 4.93 -4.11
C THR A 52 16.20 4.28 -3.11
N TRP A 53 15.22 3.54 -3.62
CA TRP A 53 14.20 2.86 -2.82
C TRP A 53 14.25 1.36 -3.12
N GLN A 54 14.07 0.56 -2.07
CA GLN A 54 13.87 -0.88 -2.17
C GLN A 54 12.43 -1.20 -1.82
N PHE A 55 11.80 -2.04 -2.63
CA PHE A 55 10.43 -2.48 -2.46
C PHE A 55 10.41 -4.00 -2.27
N ASP A 56 9.65 -4.45 -1.28
CA ASP A 56 9.29 -5.86 -1.15
C ASP A 56 8.20 -6.20 -2.18
N LEU A 57 8.36 -7.32 -2.86
CA LEU A 57 7.43 -7.86 -3.85
C LEU A 57 6.61 -8.96 -3.18
N ALA A 58 5.39 -8.61 -2.77
CA ALA A 58 4.41 -9.58 -2.30
C ALA A 58 3.96 -10.49 -3.44
N SER A 59 3.43 -11.67 -3.11
CA SER A 59 2.97 -12.68 -4.07
C SER A 59 1.83 -12.19 -4.98
N ASP A 60 1.07 -11.19 -4.55
CA ASP A 60 -0.03 -10.55 -5.27
C ASP A 60 0.40 -9.30 -6.06
N THR A 61 1.69 -8.97 -6.06
CA THR A 61 2.22 -7.83 -6.83
C THR A 61 1.94 -8.05 -8.32
N LYS A 62 1.17 -7.12 -8.90
CA LYS A 62 0.77 -7.15 -10.31
C LYS A 62 1.81 -6.45 -11.18
N GLY A 63 2.04 -6.94 -12.38
CA GLY A 63 2.89 -6.29 -13.38
C GLY A 63 3.82 -7.25 -14.10
N GLY A 64 4.78 -6.68 -14.83
CA GLY A 64 5.85 -7.42 -15.49
C GLY A 64 6.97 -7.82 -14.52
N LYS A 65 7.95 -8.55 -15.04
CA LYS A 65 9.21 -8.87 -14.34
C LYS A 65 10.28 -7.90 -14.84
N PRO A 66 10.48 -6.75 -14.19
CA PRO A 66 11.47 -5.78 -14.65
C PRO A 66 12.88 -6.35 -14.47
N LYS A 67 13.81 -5.90 -15.31
CA LYS A 67 15.24 -6.25 -15.24
C LYS A 67 16.06 -5.00 -14.91
N VAL A 68 17.31 -5.22 -14.51
CA VAL A 68 18.26 -4.13 -14.25
C VAL A 68 18.39 -3.22 -15.48
N GLY A 69 18.33 -1.91 -15.26
CA GLY A 69 18.37 -0.89 -16.30
C GLY A 69 16.99 -0.46 -16.84
N ASP A 70 15.91 -1.22 -16.55
CA ASP A 70 14.56 -0.82 -16.97
C ASP A 70 14.11 0.44 -16.22
N LYS A 71 13.46 1.36 -16.94
CA LYS A 71 12.74 2.48 -16.34
C LYS A 71 11.34 2.02 -15.97
N VAL A 72 10.99 2.10 -14.69
CA VAL A 72 9.72 1.61 -14.15
C VAL A 72 9.04 2.66 -13.28
N THR A 73 7.72 2.58 -13.19
CA THR A 73 6.90 3.26 -12.17
C THR A 73 6.36 2.20 -11.23
N VAL A 74 6.78 2.25 -9.96
CA VAL A 74 6.33 1.38 -8.88
C VAL A 74 5.16 2.04 -8.19
N TYR A 75 4.03 1.33 -8.10
CA TYR A 75 2.87 1.72 -7.32
C TYR A 75 2.90 0.96 -5.99
N TYR A 76 2.87 1.67 -4.87
CA TYR A 76 3.06 1.06 -3.56
C TYR A 76 2.21 1.72 -2.49
N LYS A 77 2.08 1.03 -1.36
CA LYS A 77 1.48 1.56 -0.13
C LYS A 77 2.56 1.58 0.94
N MET A 78 2.57 2.61 1.78
CA MET A 78 3.42 2.63 2.96
C MET A 78 2.71 1.89 4.09
N ILE A 79 3.28 0.78 4.53
CA ILE A 79 2.72 -0.09 5.56
C ILE A 79 3.68 -0.09 6.74
N ALA A 80 3.19 0.29 7.93
CA ALA A 80 3.92 0.08 9.16
C ALA A 80 3.72 -1.36 9.63
N THR A 81 4.80 -2.10 9.88
CA THR A 81 4.75 -3.48 10.37
C THR A 81 4.76 -3.56 11.88
N GLU A 82 5.45 -2.64 12.55
CA GLU A 82 5.52 -2.54 14.01
C GLU A 82 5.73 -1.08 14.42
N ILE A 83 5.13 -0.67 15.54
CA ILE A 83 5.37 0.62 16.17
C ILE A 83 5.63 0.37 17.65
N GLU A 84 6.88 0.55 18.06
CA GLU A 84 7.29 0.47 19.46
C GLU A 84 7.32 1.88 20.06
N MET A 85 6.45 2.14 21.05
CA MET A 85 6.45 3.42 21.77
C MET A 85 7.59 3.46 22.79
N LYS A 86 8.62 4.27 22.51
CA LYS A 86 9.63 4.62 23.52
C LYS A 86 9.14 5.82 24.34
N PRO A 87 9.20 5.77 25.69
CA PRO A 87 8.81 6.90 26.52
C PRO A 87 9.64 8.12 26.13
N ALA A 88 8.98 9.26 25.91
CA ALA A 88 9.68 10.51 25.73
C ALA A 88 10.43 10.82 27.03
N THR A 89 11.75 10.96 26.98
CA THR A 89 12.53 11.53 28.09
C THR A 89 12.00 12.94 28.32
N THR A 90 11.12 13.11 29.30
CA THR A 90 10.68 14.43 29.76
C THR A 90 11.91 15.15 30.29
N ALA A 91 12.46 16.05 29.48
CA ALA A 91 13.48 16.99 29.93
C ALA A 91 12.89 17.77 31.12
N ALA A 92 13.57 17.65 32.26
CA ALA A 92 13.17 18.27 33.51
C ALA A 92 12.90 19.77 33.33
N THR A 93 11.65 20.18 33.53
CA THR A 93 11.28 21.59 33.67
C THR A 93 11.95 22.13 34.92
N LYS A 94 13.11 22.79 34.77
CA LYS A 94 13.69 23.63 35.82
C LYS A 94 12.69 24.75 36.12
N LYS A 95 11.99 24.66 37.26
CA LYS A 95 11.30 25.82 37.85
C LYS A 95 12.36 26.77 38.40
N LYS A 96 12.24 28.03 37.96
CA LYS A 96 12.96 29.20 38.45
C LYS A 96 12.34 29.69 39.75
#